data_AF-A0A6A5AID3-F1
#
_entry.id   AF-A0A6A5AID3-F1
#
_cell.length_a   1.000
_cell.length_b   1.000
_cell.length_c   1.000
_cell.angle_alpha   90.00
_cell.angle_beta   90.00
_cell.angle_gamma   90.00
#
_symmetry.space_group_name_H-M   'P 1'
#
loop_
_entity.id
_entity.type
_entity.pdbx_description
1 polymer ?
#
loop_
_entity_poly.entity_id
_entity_poly.type
_entity_poly.pdbx_seq_one_letter_code
_entity_poly.pdbx_strand_id
1 'polypeptide(L)'
;MTILTTNPTLHLISFDLVEHPYTPKAAAFLDAVFPGRHKLIPGDSTKTVPEALEDADAGQYDFMFIDGGHTYDVAAADLRNCMRLSRAGTLVVMDDVVGTSTSWWTKGPTQAWNEAMRSGVVVELGRIESSRGSPTPYWIQTSRPSVDSKDAPITSGVDGLAFGFYTGSAKILVDSLLQQT
;
A
#
# COMPACT_ATOMS: atom_id res chain seq x y z
N MET A 1 -17.21 3.93 7.85
CA MET A 1 -16.48 5.05 8.46
C MET A 1 -15.26 5.30 7.59
N THR A 2 -15.10 6.48 6.98
CA THR A 2 -13.91 6.77 6.16
C THR A 2 -12.78 7.33 7.04
N ILE A 3 -11.53 7.18 6.62
CA ILE A 3 -10.35 7.74 7.33
C ILE A 3 -10.41 9.28 7.43
N LEU A 4 -11.08 9.95 6.48
CA LEU A 4 -11.31 11.39 6.49
C LEU A 4 -12.31 11.85 7.57
N THR A 5 -13.17 10.95 8.07
CA THR A 5 -14.05 11.25 9.20
C THR A 5 -13.30 11.19 10.53
N THR A 6 -12.27 10.33 10.65
CA THR A 6 -11.58 10.09 11.92
C THR A 6 -10.54 11.14 12.25
N ASN A 7 -9.97 11.79 11.23
CA ASN A 7 -8.97 12.84 11.41
C ASN A 7 -9.36 14.10 10.62
N PRO A 8 -9.67 15.22 11.30
CA PRO A 8 -10.10 16.45 10.63
C PRO A 8 -9.01 17.14 9.81
N THR A 9 -7.73 16.85 10.06
CA THR A 9 -6.59 17.47 9.37
C THR A 9 -5.98 16.58 8.29
N LEU A 10 -6.48 15.36 8.12
CA LEU A 10 -5.98 14.42 7.10
C LEU A 10 -6.36 14.90 5.70
N HIS A 11 -5.37 14.84 4.80
CA HIS A 11 -5.56 15.00 3.36
C HIS A 11 -5.28 13.67 2.68
N LEU A 12 -6.11 13.31 1.72
CA LEU A 12 -6.04 12.05 0.98
C LEU A 12 -5.76 12.32 -0.49
N ILE A 13 -4.71 11.69 -1.01
CA ILE A 13 -4.44 11.64 -2.46
C ILE A 13 -4.59 10.18 -2.89
N SER A 14 -5.43 9.96 -3.89
CA SER A 14 -5.72 8.64 -4.46
C SER A 14 -5.17 8.58 -5.88
N PHE A 15 -4.54 7.47 -6.25
CA PHE A 15 -4.09 7.18 -7.61
C PHE A 15 -4.87 5.96 -8.11
N ASP A 16 -5.52 6.07 -9.27
CA ASP A 16 -6.38 5.01 -9.79
C ASP A 16 -6.45 5.13 -11.32
N LEU A 17 -6.52 4.01 -12.05
CA LEU A 17 -6.70 4.03 -13.51
C LEU A 17 -8.07 4.61 -13.93
N VAL A 18 -9.03 4.63 -13.00
CA VAL A 18 -10.43 5.04 -13.18
C VAL A 18 -11.16 4.12 -14.18
N GLU A 19 -10.79 2.84 -14.21
CA GLU A 19 -11.42 1.84 -15.09
C GLU A 19 -12.86 1.53 -14.66
N HIS A 20 -13.16 1.71 -13.36
CA HIS A 20 -14.48 1.43 -12.83
C HIS A 20 -15.40 2.66 -12.84
N PRO A 21 -16.64 2.54 -13.33
CA PRO A 21 -17.60 3.67 -13.38
C PRO A 21 -17.98 4.26 -12.02
N TYR A 22 -17.69 3.56 -10.91
CA TYR A 22 -17.95 4.07 -9.58
C TYR A 22 -16.85 5.03 -9.10
N THR A 23 -15.62 4.94 -9.61
CA THR A 23 -14.47 5.71 -9.12
C THR A 23 -14.71 7.23 -9.20
N PRO A 24 -15.18 7.80 -10.33
CA PRO A 24 -15.49 9.24 -10.38
C PRO A 24 -16.63 9.65 -9.44
N LYS A 25 -17.62 8.78 -9.25
CA LYS A 25 -18.76 9.06 -8.36
C LYS A 25 -18.34 9.04 -6.89
N ALA A 26 -17.48 8.10 -6.51
CA ALA A 26 -16.89 8.02 -5.18
C ALA A 26 -16.01 9.24 -4.89
N ALA A 27 -15.17 9.65 -5.85
CA ALA A 27 -14.37 10.87 -5.74
C ALA A 27 -15.24 12.12 -5.54
N ALA A 28 -16.27 12.31 -6.39
CA ALA A 28 -17.19 13.44 -6.26
C ALA A 28 -17.93 13.45 -4.91
N PHE A 29 -18.28 12.28 -4.38
CA PHE A 29 -18.85 12.17 -3.04
C PHE A 29 -17.85 12.60 -1.96
N LEU A 30 -16.60 12.14 -2.02
CA LEU A 30 -15.56 12.54 -1.06
C LEU A 30 -15.28 14.04 -1.13
N ASP A 31 -15.25 14.63 -2.32
CA ASP A 31 -15.02 16.07 -2.51
C ASP A 31 -16.18 16.91 -1.95
N ALA A 32 -17.41 16.44 -2.09
CA ALA A 32 -18.59 17.11 -1.54
C ALA A 32 -18.66 17.03 0.00
N VAL A 33 -18.31 15.87 0.57
CA VAL A 33 -18.38 15.63 2.02
C VAL A 33 -17.16 16.19 2.75
N PHE A 34 -16.00 16.22 2.10
CA PHE A 34 -14.72 16.65 2.66
C PHE A 34 -13.99 17.67 1.75
N PRO A 35 -14.57 18.87 1.54
CA PRO A 35 -14.04 19.84 0.58
C PRO A 35 -12.56 20.18 0.82
N GLY A 36 -11.75 20.07 -0.23
CA GLY A 36 -10.31 20.39 -0.20
C GLY A 36 -9.42 19.35 0.48
N ARG A 37 -9.96 18.21 0.94
CA ARG A 37 -9.18 17.18 1.67
C ARG A 37 -9.00 15.88 0.89
N HIS A 38 -9.52 15.79 -0.32
CA HIS A 38 -9.36 14.65 -1.21
C HIS A 38 -8.93 15.13 -2.59
N LYS A 39 -8.06 14.34 -3.25
CA LYS A 39 -7.64 14.53 -4.64
C LYS A 39 -7.51 13.16 -5.29
N LEU A 40 -8.19 12.95 -6.43
CA LEU A 40 -7.99 11.79 -7.29
C LEU A 40 -7.04 12.16 -8.44
N ILE A 41 -5.98 11.38 -8.63
CA ILE A 41 -5.04 11.49 -9.75
C ILE A 41 -5.28 10.27 -10.67
N PRO A 42 -5.93 10.46 -11.83
CA PRO A 42 -6.23 9.37 -12.75
C PRO A 42 -4.98 8.92 -13.51
N GLY A 43 -4.78 7.61 -13.65
CA GLY A 43 -3.77 7.01 -14.52
C GLY A 43 -3.00 5.85 -13.89
N ASP A 44 -2.08 5.30 -14.68
CA ASP A 44 -1.19 4.19 -14.27
C ASP A 44 -0.28 4.64 -13.12
N SER A 45 -0.36 3.97 -11.98
CA SER A 45 0.42 4.29 -10.77
C SER A 45 1.93 4.24 -11.00
N THR A 46 2.39 3.42 -11.96
CA THR A 46 3.81 3.36 -12.34
C THR A 46 4.30 4.62 -13.05
N LYS A 47 3.38 5.54 -13.41
CA LYS A 47 3.64 6.85 -14.03
C LYS A 47 3.23 8.00 -13.12
N THR A 48 1.99 7.98 -12.63
CA THR A 48 1.40 9.10 -11.90
C THR A 48 1.99 9.28 -10.50
N VAL A 49 2.37 8.20 -9.81
CA VAL A 49 3.05 8.29 -8.50
C VAL A 49 4.45 8.91 -8.65
N PRO A 50 5.29 8.48 -9.63
CA PRO A 50 6.52 9.19 -9.94
C PRO A 50 6.36 10.66 -10.33
N GLU A 51 5.35 11.01 -11.13
CA GLU A 51 5.11 12.41 -11.52
C GLU A 51 4.77 13.28 -10.30
N ALA A 52 4.06 12.73 -9.31
CA ALA A 52 3.79 13.41 -8.05
C ALA A 52 5.06 13.67 -7.20
N LEU A 53 6.20 13.01 -7.48
CA LEU A 53 7.48 13.29 -6.83
C LEU A 53 8.20 14.52 -7.38
N GLU A 54 7.83 14.97 -8.59
CA GLU A 54 8.47 16.13 -9.24
C GLU A 54 7.87 17.46 -8.77
N ASP A 55 6.77 17.42 -8.02
CA ASP A 55 6.18 18.58 -7.37
C ASP A 55 7.03 18.97 -6.14
N ALA A 56 7.57 20.20 -6.14
CA ALA A 56 8.51 20.69 -5.13
C ALA A 56 7.90 20.78 -3.71
N ASP A 57 6.57 20.73 -3.62
CA ASP A 57 5.79 20.73 -2.38
C ASP A 57 5.29 19.32 -1.98
N ALA A 58 5.77 18.26 -2.63
CA ALA A 58 5.44 16.88 -2.26
C ALA A 58 5.99 16.54 -0.86
N GLY A 59 5.20 16.87 0.16
CA GLY A 59 5.43 16.49 1.53
C GLY A 59 5.50 14.97 1.69
N GLN A 60 6.21 14.52 2.72
CA GLN A 60 6.30 13.10 3.06
C GLN A 60 4.95 12.61 3.57
N TYR A 61 4.42 11.54 2.96
CA TYR A 61 3.15 10.97 3.42
C TYR A 61 3.40 10.15 4.70
N ASP A 62 2.49 10.25 5.65
CA ASP A 62 2.55 9.52 6.92
C ASP A 62 2.01 8.08 6.81
N PHE A 63 1.12 7.87 5.84
CA PHE A 63 0.40 6.61 5.60
C PHE A 63 0.23 6.36 4.10
N MET A 64 0.46 5.13 3.68
CA MET A 64 0.30 4.68 2.29
C MET A 64 -0.46 3.34 2.26
N PHE A 65 -1.49 3.27 1.42
CA PHE A 65 -2.27 2.08 1.18
C PHE A 65 -2.11 1.68 -0.30
N ILE A 66 -1.59 0.49 -0.56
CA ILE A 66 -1.32 -0.02 -1.91
C ILE A 66 -2.26 -1.19 -2.18
N ASP A 67 -3.20 -0.96 -3.09
CA ASP A 67 -4.18 -1.92 -3.60
C ASP A 67 -4.32 -1.63 -5.10
N GLY A 68 -3.51 -2.31 -5.91
CA GLY A 68 -3.24 -1.92 -7.29
C GLY A 68 -3.02 -3.13 -8.18
N GLY A 69 -2.07 -3.05 -9.10
CA GLY A 69 -1.83 -4.14 -10.05
C GLY A 69 -1.33 -5.42 -9.37
N HIS A 70 -1.91 -6.56 -9.72
CA HIS A 70 -1.55 -7.87 -9.16
C HIS A 70 -0.30 -8.51 -9.79
N THR A 71 0.38 -7.82 -10.71
CA THR A 71 1.65 -8.31 -11.28
C THR A 71 2.80 -7.90 -10.36
N TYR A 72 3.85 -8.72 -10.31
CA TYR A 72 5.05 -8.40 -9.54
C TYR A 72 5.64 -7.04 -9.94
N ASP A 73 5.72 -6.73 -11.23
CA ASP A 73 6.36 -5.51 -11.71
C ASP A 73 5.62 -4.24 -11.27
N VAL A 74 4.28 -4.26 -11.33
CA VAL A 74 3.46 -3.12 -10.88
C VAL A 74 3.54 -2.98 -9.36
N ALA A 75 3.28 -4.07 -8.64
CA ALA A 75 3.32 -4.09 -7.17
C ALA A 75 4.70 -3.64 -6.61
N ALA A 76 5.78 -4.07 -7.23
CA ALA A 76 7.14 -3.67 -6.86
C ALA A 76 7.48 -2.24 -7.27
N ALA A 77 6.94 -1.75 -8.40
CA ALA A 77 7.07 -0.35 -8.79
C ALA A 77 6.33 0.57 -7.80
N ASP A 78 5.11 0.21 -7.40
CA ASP A 78 4.32 0.97 -6.43
C ASP A 78 5.04 1.06 -5.08
N LEU A 79 5.53 -0.06 -4.53
CA LEU A 79 6.34 -0.04 -3.29
C LEU A 79 7.56 0.88 -3.39
N ARG A 80 8.30 0.84 -4.50
CA ARG A 80 9.49 1.68 -4.70
C ARG A 80 9.14 3.16 -4.88
N ASN A 81 8.09 3.46 -5.64
CA ASN A 81 7.65 4.83 -5.89
C ASN A 81 7.07 5.46 -4.62
N CYS A 82 6.23 4.73 -3.89
CA CYS A 82 5.72 5.11 -2.58
C CYS A 82 6.85 5.31 -1.57
N MET A 83 7.86 4.44 -1.52
CA MET A 83 9.03 4.65 -0.64
C MET A 83 9.71 6.01 -0.88
N ARG A 84 9.78 6.49 -2.14
CA ARG A 84 10.36 7.80 -2.47
C ARG A 84 9.54 8.98 -1.95
N LEU A 85 8.23 8.79 -1.75
CA LEU A 85 7.30 9.75 -1.15
C LEU A 85 7.22 9.61 0.39
N SER A 86 7.99 8.69 0.97
CA SER A 86 7.90 8.31 2.38
C SER A 86 9.09 8.80 3.19
N ARG A 87 8.90 8.91 4.50
CA ARG A 87 9.99 9.03 5.48
C ARG A 87 10.22 7.70 6.18
N ALA A 88 11.37 7.59 6.86
CA ALA A 88 11.58 6.49 7.79
C ALA A 88 10.43 6.47 8.82
N GLY A 89 9.77 5.32 8.96
CA GLY A 89 8.61 5.15 9.83
C GLY A 89 7.26 5.53 9.22
N THR A 90 7.17 5.91 7.94
CA THR A 90 5.88 5.98 7.23
C THR A 90 5.23 4.59 7.24
N LEU A 91 3.97 4.52 7.66
CA LEU A 91 3.20 3.28 7.65
C LEU A 91 2.77 2.95 6.22
N VAL A 92 3.11 1.74 5.78
CA VAL A 92 2.64 1.16 4.52
C VAL A 92 1.76 -0.05 4.82
N VAL A 93 0.63 -0.10 4.13
CA VAL A 93 -0.29 -1.22 4.12
C VAL A 93 -0.44 -1.66 2.67
N MET A 94 -0.29 -2.95 2.40
CA MET A 94 -0.40 -3.51 1.05
C MET A 94 -1.38 -4.67 1.03
N ASP A 95 -2.38 -4.56 0.15
CA ASP A 95 -3.37 -5.60 -0.10
C ASP A 95 -2.74 -6.78 -0.87
N ASP A 96 -3.44 -7.90 -0.87
CA ASP A 96 -3.06 -9.14 -1.56
C ASP A 96 -1.73 -9.77 -1.12
N VAL A 97 -1.23 -9.41 0.06
CA VAL A 97 -0.02 -10.00 0.64
C VAL A 97 -0.39 -11.11 1.63
N VAL A 98 0.03 -12.34 1.30
CA VAL A 98 -0.23 -13.55 2.09
C VAL A 98 1.06 -14.34 2.34
N GLY A 99 1.05 -15.29 3.27
CA GLY A 99 2.19 -16.15 3.60
C GLY A 99 2.46 -17.17 2.50
N THR A 100 1.41 -17.80 1.99
CA THR A 100 1.48 -18.76 0.88
C THR A 100 0.45 -18.39 -0.17
N SER A 101 0.92 -17.87 -1.30
CA SER A 101 0.07 -17.48 -2.42
C SER A 101 -0.49 -18.72 -3.13
N THR A 102 -1.80 -18.91 -3.07
CA THR A 102 -2.54 -19.93 -3.85
C THR A 102 -3.35 -19.33 -5.00
N SER A 103 -3.38 -17.99 -5.09
CA SER A 103 -4.20 -17.24 -6.03
C SER A 103 -3.34 -16.36 -6.95
N TRP A 104 -3.85 -16.03 -8.13
CA TRP A 104 -3.08 -15.23 -9.10
C TRP A 104 -2.95 -13.77 -8.66
N TRP A 105 -3.95 -13.24 -7.94
CA TRP A 105 -3.97 -11.86 -7.47
C TRP A 105 -2.95 -11.62 -6.36
N THR A 106 -2.75 -12.59 -5.47
CA THR A 106 -1.78 -12.50 -4.38
C THR A 106 -0.33 -12.81 -4.76
N LYS A 107 -0.08 -13.39 -5.94
CA LYS A 107 1.26 -13.85 -6.34
C LYS A 107 2.26 -12.71 -6.51
N GLY A 108 1.88 -11.68 -7.27
CA GLY A 108 2.73 -10.52 -7.53
C GLY A 108 2.98 -9.68 -6.28
N PRO A 109 1.93 -9.23 -5.57
CA PRO A 109 2.03 -8.47 -4.32
C PRO A 109 2.84 -9.19 -3.24
N THR A 110 2.58 -10.48 -3.00
CA THR A 110 3.34 -11.28 -2.02
C THR A 110 4.82 -11.35 -2.38
N GLN A 111 5.15 -11.57 -3.66
CA GLN A 111 6.54 -11.60 -4.11
C GLN A 111 7.22 -10.23 -3.92
N ALA A 112 6.56 -9.14 -4.32
CA ALA A 112 7.09 -7.78 -4.22
C ALA A 112 7.33 -7.38 -2.75
N TRP A 113 6.38 -7.66 -1.86
CA TRP A 113 6.50 -7.40 -0.43
C TRP A 113 7.64 -8.20 0.22
N ASN A 114 7.76 -9.49 -0.10
CA ASN A 114 8.85 -10.33 0.40
C ASN A 114 10.23 -9.86 -0.10
N GLU A 115 10.33 -9.31 -1.31
CA GLU A 115 11.55 -8.64 -1.78
C GLU A 115 11.82 -7.33 -1.05
N ALA A 116 10.80 -6.51 -0.83
CA ALA A 116 10.92 -5.26 -0.07
C ALA A 116 11.40 -5.50 1.37
N MET A 117 10.94 -6.56 2.03
CA MET A 117 11.46 -6.97 3.33
C MET A 117 12.92 -7.42 3.26
N ARG A 118 13.26 -8.31 2.32
CA ARG A 118 14.64 -8.84 2.18
C ARG A 118 15.65 -7.76 1.82
N SER A 119 15.25 -6.74 1.07
CA SER A 119 16.08 -5.61 0.70
C SER A 119 16.13 -4.50 1.76
N GLY A 120 15.33 -4.62 2.83
CA GLY A 120 15.26 -3.61 3.89
C GLY A 120 14.50 -2.34 3.50
N VAL A 121 13.69 -2.38 2.43
CA VAL A 121 12.78 -1.29 2.05
C VAL A 121 11.62 -1.18 3.03
N VAL A 122 11.10 -2.31 3.51
CA VAL A 122 10.01 -2.39 4.49
C VAL A 122 10.43 -3.23 5.69
N VAL A 123 10.09 -2.75 6.89
CA VAL A 123 10.08 -3.56 8.12
C VAL A 123 8.64 -3.98 8.40
N GLU A 124 8.34 -5.26 8.27
CA GLU A 124 6.98 -5.78 8.50
C GLU A 124 6.61 -5.81 9.99
N LEU A 125 5.40 -5.36 10.27
CA LEU A 125 4.76 -5.40 11.59
C LEU A 125 3.90 -6.65 11.77
N GLY A 126 3.30 -7.13 10.68
CA GLY A 126 2.50 -8.33 10.63
C GLY A 126 1.57 -8.33 9.42
N ARG A 127 0.75 -9.37 9.32
CA ARG A 127 -0.27 -9.53 8.29
C ARG A 127 -1.58 -9.99 8.87
N ILE A 128 -2.66 -9.73 8.15
CA ILE A 128 -3.95 -10.33 8.36
C ILE A 128 -4.26 -11.19 7.13
N GLU A 129 -4.74 -12.41 7.33
CA GLU A 129 -5.17 -13.29 6.24
C GLU A 129 -6.56 -13.84 6.49
N SER A 130 -7.34 -14.02 5.43
CA SER A 130 -8.61 -14.74 5.47
C SER A 130 -8.76 -15.63 4.25
N SER A 131 -9.36 -16.80 4.45
CA SER A 131 -9.90 -17.55 3.31
C SER A 131 -11.01 -16.71 2.68
N ARG A 132 -11.03 -16.61 1.35
CA ARG A 132 -12.00 -15.81 0.63
C ARG A 132 -13.43 -16.24 0.97
N GLY A 133 -14.25 -15.27 1.40
CA GLY A 133 -15.61 -15.51 1.88
C GLY A 133 -15.72 -15.90 3.36
N SER A 134 -14.59 -16.09 4.06
CA SER A 134 -14.56 -16.23 5.51
C SER A 134 -14.67 -14.85 6.18
N PRO A 135 -15.59 -14.66 7.15
CA PRO A 135 -15.65 -13.42 7.92
C PRO A 135 -14.57 -13.33 9.01
N THR A 136 -13.82 -14.41 9.23
CA THR A 136 -12.86 -14.52 10.34
C THR A 136 -11.43 -14.42 9.79
N PRO A 137 -10.79 -13.24 9.90
CA PRO A 137 -9.38 -13.11 9.59
C PRO A 137 -8.48 -13.62 10.73
N TYR A 138 -7.24 -13.95 10.40
CA TYR A 138 -6.20 -14.37 11.35
C TYR A 138 -4.99 -13.44 11.26
N TRP A 139 -4.48 -13.02 12.42
CA TRP A 139 -3.24 -12.27 12.51
C TRP A 139 -2.03 -13.19 12.41
N ILE A 140 -1.07 -12.79 11.59
CA ILE A 140 0.21 -13.46 11.43
C ILE A 140 1.30 -12.46 11.78
N GLN A 141 1.96 -12.71 12.91
CA GLN A 141 3.10 -11.92 13.37
C GLN A 141 4.38 -12.52 12.80
N THR A 142 5.30 -11.66 12.37
CA THR A 142 6.57 -12.03 11.73
C THR A 142 7.27 -13.19 12.47
N SER A 143 7.80 -14.15 11.70
CA SER A 143 8.59 -15.35 12.09
C SER A 143 7.92 -16.74 12.13
N ARG A 144 6.69 -16.94 11.66
CA ARG A 144 6.28 -18.32 11.31
C ARG A 144 6.83 -18.68 9.93
N PRO A 145 7.67 -19.74 9.80
CA PRO A 145 7.80 -20.43 8.52
C PRO A 145 6.39 -20.83 8.09
N SER A 146 6.12 -20.74 6.79
CA SER A 146 4.87 -21.21 6.18
C SER A 146 4.46 -22.53 6.82
N VAL A 147 3.41 -22.50 7.65
CA VAL A 147 2.80 -23.74 8.08
C VAL A 147 2.14 -24.26 6.81
N ASP A 148 2.62 -25.39 6.31
CA ASP A 148 1.90 -26.18 5.32
C ASP A 148 0.52 -26.47 5.93
N SER A 149 -0.47 -25.62 5.64
CA SER A 149 -1.86 -25.87 6.01
C SER A 149 -2.37 -26.95 5.09
N LYS A 150 -2.02 -28.21 5.41
CA LYS A 150 -2.53 -29.41 4.72
C LYS A 150 -4.05 -29.55 4.83
N ASP A 151 -4.71 -28.71 5.63
CA ASP A 151 -6.13 -28.84 5.97
C ASP A 151 -6.99 -27.62 5.57
N ALA A 152 -6.46 -26.63 4.85
CA ALA A 152 -7.29 -25.55 4.30
C ALA A 152 -7.83 -25.99 2.91
N PRO A 153 -9.15 -26.07 2.70
CA PRO A 153 -9.69 -26.45 1.40
C PRO A 153 -9.18 -25.49 0.32
N ILE A 154 -8.45 -26.05 -0.65
CA ILE A 154 -7.73 -25.36 -1.75
C ILE A 154 -8.69 -24.63 -2.74
N THR A 155 -9.98 -24.50 -2.43
CA THR A 155 -11.01 -24.09 -3.39
C THR A 155 -11.50 -22.65 -3.23
N SER A 156 -11.18 -21.97 -2.13
CA SER A 156 -11.39 -20.52 -1.98
C SER A 156 -10.02 -19.87 -1.80
N GLY A 157 -9.67 -18.89 -2.65
CA GLY A 157 -8.38 -18.19 -2.56
C GLY A 157 -8.14 -17.57 -1.18
N VAL A 158 -6.93 -17.08 -0.93
CA VAL A 158 -6.60 -16.38 0.31
C VAL A 158 -6.45 -14.90 -0.01
N ASP A 159 -7.13 -14.06 0.76
CA ASP A 159 -6.97 -12.62 0.72
C ASP A 159 -6.11 -12.22 1.94
N GLY A 160 -5.28 -11.19 1.80
CA GLY A 160 -4.36 -10.81 2.86
C GLY A 160 -3.93 -9.37 2.81
N LEU A 161 -3.62 -8.82 3.98
CA LEU A 161 -3.24 -7.44 4.16
C LEU A 161 -1.97 -7.37 5.00
N ALA A 162 -0.88 -6.87 4.43
CA ALA A 162 0.38 -6.71 5.15
C ALA A 162 0.57 -5.28 5.66
N PHE A 163 1.20 -5.16 6.82
CA PHE A 163 1.47 -3.90 7.50
C PHE A 163 2.98 -3.78 7.72
N GLY A 164 3.54 -2.62 7.43
CA GLY A 164 4.97 -2.39 7.60
C GLY A 164 5.34 -0.91 7.71
N PHE A 165 6.57 -0.64 8.10
CA PHE A 165 7.15 0.70 8.01
C PHE A 165 8.14 0.76 6.85
N TYR A 166 8.07 1.83 6.06
CA TYR A 166 9.18 2.16 5.17
C TYR A 166 10.41 2.56 5.98
N THR A 167 11.58 2.16 5.51
CA THR A 167 12.86 2.57 6.09
C THR A 167 13.34 3.95 5.63
N GLY A 168 12.60 4.57 4.69
CA GLY A 168 12.84 5.92 4.17
C GLY A 168 13.88 5.98 3.05
N SER A 169 13.83 7.05 2.25
CA SER A 169 14.79 7.28 1.15
C SER A 169 16.07 7.97 1.63
N ALA A 170 17.24 7.50 1.20
CA ALA A 170 18.52 8.16 1.46
C ALA A 170 18.56 9.61 0.90
N LYS A 171 17.83 9.89 -0.19
CA LYS A 171 17.72 11.27 -0.72
C LYS A 171 17.07 12.19 0.31
N ILE A 172 16.01 11.74 0.98
CA ILE A 172 15.31 12.51 2.00
C ILE A 172 16.19 12.75 3.21
N LEU A 173 16.96 11.74 3.63
CA LEU A 173 17.96 11.93 4.68
C LEU A 173 18.96 13.03 4.30
N VAL A 174 19.47 13.01 3.07
CA VAL A 174 20.40 14.02 2.57
C VAL A 174 19.75 15.42 2.51
N ASP A 175 18.55 15.54 1.94
CA ASP A 175 17.84 16.83 1.84
C ASP A 175 17.55 17.42 3.24
N SER A 176 17.13 16.59 4.20
CA SER A 176 16.90 17.01 5.58
C SER A 176 18.19 17.45 6.29
N LEU A 177 19.32 16.80 6.02
CA LEU A 177 20.62 17.21 6.57
C LEU A 177 21.10 18.54 5.95
N LEU A 178 20.87 18.75 4.66
CA LEU A 178 21.27 19.98 3.96
C LEU A 178 20.42 21.21 4.36
N GLN A 179 19.18 21.02 4.78
CA GLN A 179 18.35 22.11 5.32
C GLN A 179 18.74 22.56 6.74
N GLN A 180 19.59 21.80 7.43
CA GLN A 180 20.07 22.10 8.78
C GLN A 180 21.46 22.76 8.82
N THR A 181 22.09 22.97 7.66
CA THR A 181 23.40 23.65 7.49
C THR A 181 23.24 25.00 6.83
#